data_AF-B9MBS3-F1
#
_entry.id   AF-B9MBS3-F1
#
_cell.length_a   1.000
_cell.length_b   1.000
_cell.length_c   1.000
_cell.angle_alpha   90.00
_cell.angle_beta   90.00
_cell.angle_gamma   90.00
#
_symmetry.space_group_name_H-M   'P 1'
#
loop_
_entity.id
_entity.type
_entity.pdbx_description
1 polymer ?
#
loop_
_entity_poly.entity_id
_entity_poly.type
_entity_poly.pdbx_seq_one_letter_code
_entity_poly.pdbx_strand_id
1 'polypeptide(L)'
;MTPITPQEALQRTIEHREIFHDEMLHLMRMIMSGELSPVMTAAITTGLRVKKETIGEITAAAQVMREFSHKVQVHDTKHLVDIVGTGGDGANTFNISTCATFVIAAAGAKVSKHGGRSVSSKSGSADAMEALGVHINLQPAQIAQCIGDVGIGFMFAPNHHPAMKNVAPVRKELGVRTIFNILGPLTNPAGAPNILMGVFHEDLVGIQVRALQRLGAEHALVVYGRDGLDEISLGAGTLVGELKDGAVREYEIHPEDFGLRMAGTRALRVENPTESKAMLMGVLQGDEGPARDIVCLNAGAALYAANVADSLEDGLRRAQQALASGAALAKLQQLVAYTQKLAA
;
A
#
# COMPACT_ATOMS: atom_id res chain seq x y z
N MET A 1 6.38 22.17 -27.34
CA MET A 1 7.72 21.55 -27.27
C MET A 1 7.59 20.16 -27.85
N THR A 2 8.59 19.68 -28.58
CA THR A 2 8.64 18.29 -29.05
C THR A 2 8.72 17.37 -27.82
N PRO A 3 7.95 16.27 -27.75
CA PRO A 3 8.05 15.34 -26.64
C PRO A 3 9.46 14.73 -26.57
N ILE A 4 9.95 14.46 -25.34
CA ILE A 4 11.27 13.87 -25.10
C ILE A 4 11.39 12.50 -25.77
N THR A 5 12.51 12.22 -26.42
CA THR A 5 12.81 10.88 -26.93
C THR A 5 13.38 9.97 -25.84
N PRO A 6 13.28 8.62 -25.96
CA PRO A 6 13.90 7.71 -24.99
C PRO A 6 15.42 7.91 -24.83
N GLN A 7 16.12 8.27 -25.90
CA GLN A 7 17.56 8.53 -25.85
C GLN A 7 17.90 9.83 -25.11
N GLU A 8 17.12 10.89 -25.30
CA GLU A 8 17.27 12.14 -24.54
C GLU A 8 16.93 11.93 -23.06
N ALA A 9 15.91 11.12 -22.75
CA ALA A 9 15.58 10.74 -21.38
C ALA A 9 16.74 9.98 -20.72
N LEU A 10 17.32 8.99 -21.40
CA LEU A 10 18.51 8.28 -20.91
C LEU A 10 19.69 9.23 -20.70
N GLN A 11 20.00 10.09 -21.68
CA GLN A 11 21.08 11.08 -21.59
C GLN A 11 20.89 12.01 -20.38
N ARG A 12 19.67 12.48 -20.12
CA ARG A 12 19.33 13.30 -18.95
C ARG A 12 19.65 12.57 -17.64
N THR A 13 19.31 11.29 -17.54
CA THR A 13 19.63 10.48 -16.35
C THR A 13 21.14 10.26 -16.18
N ILE A 14 21.89 10.06 -17.27
CA ILE A 14 23.36 9.93 -17.27
C ILE A 14 24.00 11.24 -16.79
N GLU A 15 23.43 12.39 -17.17
CA GLU A 15 23.87 13.73 -16.73
C GLU A 15 23.44 14.08 -15.30
N HIS A 16 22.84 13.16 -14.53
CA HIS A 16 22.29 13.42 -13.20
C HIS A 16 21.24 14.56 -13.18
N ARG A 17 20.51 14.76 -14.29
CA ARG A 17 19.48 15.79 -14.41
C ARG A 17 18.07 15.20 -14.27
N GLU A 18 17.16 15.99 -13.73
CA GLU A 18 15.73 15.64 -13.66
C GLU A 18 15.12 15.54 -15.06
N ILE A 19 14.28 14.52 -15.25
CA ILE A 19 13.30 14.46 -16.34
C ILE A 19 12.08 15.24 -15.86
N PHE A 20 11.70 16.30 -16.56
CA PHE A 20 10.59 17.15 -16.13
C PHE A 20 9.26 16.39 -16.13
N HIS A 21 8.29 16.91 -15.41
CA HIS A 21 7.03 16.21 -15.15
C HIS A 21 6.29 15.82 -16.45
N ASP A 22 6.16 16.73 -17.41
CA ASP A 22 5.54 16.49 -18.71
C ASP A 22 6.34 15.52 -19.59
N GLU A 23 7.68 15.60 -19.53
CA GLU A 23 8.59 14.66 -20.18
C GLU A 23 8.41 13.23 -19.60
N MET A 24 8.31 13.12 -18.27
CA MET A 24 8.10 11.84 -17.59
C MET A 24 6.73 11.25 -17.88
N LEU A 25 5.67 12.08 -17.97
CA LEU A 25 4.34 11.63 -18.41
C LEU A 25 4.42 10.99 -19.80
N HIS A 26 5.09 11.65 -20.75
CA HIS A 26 5.24 11.10 -22.10
C HIS A 26 6.03 9.79 -22.08
N LEU A 27 7.20 9.77 -21.44
CA LEU A 27 8.07 8.60 -21.36
C LEU A 27 7.37 7.40 -20.72
N MET A 28 6.66 7.60 -19.61
CA MET A 28 5.94 6.53 -18.93
C MET A 28 4.78 6.00 -19.75
N ARG A 29 4.11 6.83 -20.57
CA ARG A 29 3.07 6.34 -21.49
C ARG A 29 3.66 5.41 -22.54
N MET A 30 4.81 5.77 -23.12
CA MET A 30 5.50 4.89 -24.07
C MET A 30 5.90 3.55 -23.42
N ILE A 31 6.41 3.58 -22.18
CA ILE A 31 6.75 2.36 -21.43
C ILE A 31 5.51 1.51 -21.17
N MET A 32 4.41 2.11 -20.68
CA MET A 32 3.16 1.40 -20.38
C MET A 32 2.45 0.89 -21.64
N SER A 33 2.61 1.54 -22.79
CA SER A 33 2.12 1.06 -24.09
C SER A 33 2.97 -0.08 -24.69
N GLY A 34 4.18 -0.31 -24.18
CA GLY A 34 5.10 -1.31 -24.72
C GLY A 34 5.86 -0.84 -25.98
N GLU A 35 6.01 0.48 -26.15
CA GLU A 35 6.70 1.09 -27.29
C GLU A 35 8.23 1.14 -27.10
N LEU A 36 8.71 1.09 -25.85
CA LEU A 36 10.15 1.03 -25.55
C LEU A 36 10.66 -0.40 -25.57
N SER A 37 11.87 -0.58 -26.11
CA SER A 37 12.57 -1.85 -26.02
C SER A 37 12.88 -2.22 -24.56
N PRO A 38 13.00 -3.52 -24.24
CA PRO A 38 13.42 -3.96 -22.91
C PRO A 38 14.76 -3.33 -22.47
N VAL A 39 15.71 -3.21 -23.40
CA VAL A 39 17.04 -2.61 -23.16
C VAL A 39 16.92 -1.14 -22.77
N MET A 40 16.13 -0.36 -23.51
CA MET A 40 15.96 1.07 -23.21
C MET A 40 15.21 1.27 -21.89
N THR A 41 14.20 0.45 -21.62
CA THR A 41 13.47 0.47 -20.34
C THR A 41 14.42 0.17 -19.18
N ALA A 42 15.28 -0.85 -19.31
CA ALA A 42 16.28 -1.20 -18.29
C ALA A 42 17.31 -0.09 -18.06
N ALA A 43 17.78 0.54 -19.14
CA ALA A 43 18.75 1.63 -19.07
C ALA A 43 18.18 2.86 -18.34
N ILE A 44 16.98 3.30 -18.72
CA ILE A 44 16.33 4.47 -18.11
C ILE A 44 15.97 4.20 -16.65
N THR A 45 15.42 3.02 -16.34
CA THR A 45 15.04 2.69 -14.94
C THR A 45 16.26 2.59 -14.03
N THR A 46 17.38 2.07 -14.54
CA THR A 46 18.67 2.11 -13.83
C THR A 46 19.17 3.54 -13.66
N GLY A 47 19.12 4.36 -14.71
CA GLY A 47 19.54 5.77 -14.66
C GLY A 47 18.73 6.59 -13.64
N LEU A 48 17.41 6.44 -13.63
CA LEU A 48 16.51 7.03 -12.62
C LEU A 48 16.91 6.61 -11.20
N ARG A 49 17.18 5.31 -11.01
CA ARG A 49 17.54 4.77 -9.70
C ARG A 49 18.89 5.29 -9.19
N VAL A 50 19.90 5.37 -10.06
CA VAL A 50 21.24 5.88 -9.71
C VAL A 50 21.20 7.38 -9.41
N LYS A 51 20.45 8.14 -10.22
CA LYS A 51 20.24 9.58 -9.99
C LYS A 51 19.46 9.87 -8.71
N LYS A 52 18.63 8.93 -8.26
CA LYS A 52 17.50 9.09 -7.33
C LYS A 52 16.34 9.85 -7.99
N GLU A 53 15.16 9.25 -7.90
CA GLU A 53 13.94 9.76 -8.50
C GLU A 53 13.43 11.01 -7.76
N THR A 54 12.99 12.02 -8.49
CA THR A 54 12.40 13.22 -7.89
C THR A 54 10.91 13.03 -7.60
N ILE A 55 10.33 13.88 -6.75
CA ILE A 55 8.88 13.91 -6.51
C ILE A 55 8.12 14.14 -7.83
N GLY A 56 8.65 14.99 -8.73
CA GLY A 56 8.04 15.28 -10.03
C GLY A 56 7.97 14.05 -10.93
N GLU A 57 9.07 13.31 -11.00
CA GLU A 57 9.22 12.05 -11.76
C GLU A 57 8.27 10.97 -11.20
N ILE A 58 8.26 10.77 -9.89
CA ILE A 58 7.41 9.77 -9.20
C ILE A 58 5.93 10.09 -9.42
N THR A 59 5.54 11.36 -9.26
CA THR A 59 4.15 11.81 -9.44
C THR A 59 3.69 11.54 -10.88
N ALA A 60 4.48 11.92 -11.88
CA ALA A 60 4.15 11.69 -13.29
C ALA A 60 4.02 10.19 -13.61
N ALA A 61 4.98 9.37 -13.14
CA ALA A 61 4.94 7.93 -13.36
C ALA A 61 3.71 7.28 -12.71
N ALA A 62 3.35 7.71 -11.49
CA ALA A 62 2.14 7.24 -10.81
C ALA A 62 0.85 7.67 -11.54
N GLN A 63 0.79 8.90 -12.07
CA GLN A 63 -0.34 9.38 -12.86
C GLN A 63 -0.56 8.52 -14.10
N VAL A 64 0.50 8.22 -14.86
CA VAL A 64 0.38 7.33 -16.03
C VAL A 64 -0.03 5.93 -15.62
N MET A 65 0.52 5.38 -14.54
CA MET A 65 0.06 4.07 -14.05
C MET A 65 -1.42 4.07 -13.63
N ARG A 66 -1.94 5.20 -13.10
CA ARG A 66 -3.37 5.39 -12.86
C ARG A 66 -4.14 5.46 -14.17
N GLU A 67 -3.67 6.15 -15.21
CA GLU A 67 -4.32 6.22 -16.53
C GLU A 67 -4.54 4.83 -17.15
N PHE A 68 -3.53 3.95 -17.05
CA PHE A 68 -3.56 2.60 -17.62
C PHE A 68 -4.22 1.53 -16.73
N SER A 69 -4.74 1.92 -15.56
CA SER A 69 -5.35 0.97 -14.61
C SER A 69 -6.85 0.75 -14.86
N HIS A 70 -7.33 -0.46 -14.63
CA HIS A 70 -8.76 -0.75 -14.57
C HIS A 70 -9.35 -0.22 -13.26
N LYS A 71 -10.17 0.83 -13.35
CA LYS A 71 -10.72 1.54 -12.19
C LYS A 71 -11.84 0.79 -11.48
N VAL A 72 -11.88 0.93 -10.16
CA VAL A 72 -13.02 0.54 -9.32
C VAL A 72 -13.79 1.81 -8.98
N GLN A 73 -14.99 1.98 -9.52
CA GLN A 73 -15.79 3.18 -9.28
C GLN A 73 -16.49 3.09 -7.91
N VAL A 74 -16.04 3.88 -6.94
CA VAL A 74 -16.65 3.98 -5.61
C VAL A 74 -17.37 5.32 -5.50
N HIS A 75 -18.71 5.29 -5.43
CA HIS A 75 -19.52 6.52 -5.40
C HIS A 75 -19.45 7.25 -4.06
N ASP A 76 -19.46 6.52 -2.95
CA ASP A 76 -19.35 7.09 -1.61
C ASP A 76 -17.96 6.81 -1.03
N THR A 77 -17.07 7.77 -1.23
CA THR A 77 -15.67 7.75 -0.76
C THR A 77 -15.51 8.23 0.68
N LYS A 78 -16.61 8.56 1.38
CA LYS A 78 -16.54 8.94 2.80
C LYS A 78 -15.90 7.82 3.61
N HIS A 79 -14.86 8.16 4.36
CA HIS A 79 -14.06 7.23 5.16
C HIS A 79 -13.41 6.09 4.36
N LEU A 80 -13.23 6.26 3.05
CA LEU A 80 -12.51 5.30 2.21
C LEU A 80 -11.01 5.47 2.43
N VAL A 81 -10.32 4.39 2.80
CA VAL A 81 -8.89 4.37 3.05
C VAL A 81 -8.20 3.22 2.32
N ASP A 82 -7.03 3.49 1.75
CA ASP A 82 -6.09 2.46 1.32
C ASP A 82 -5.11 2.14 2.45
N ILE A 83 -4.89 0.86 2.73
CA ILE A 83 -3.83 0.40 3.61
C ILE A 83 -2.88 -0.49 2.81
N VAL A 84 -1.72 0.06 2.50
CA VAL A 84 -0.78 -0.47 1.52
C VAL A 84 0.65 -0.29 2.00
N GLY A 85 1.53 -1.19 1.59
CA GLY A 85 2.97 -1.07 1.82
C GLY A 85 3.71 -1.19 0.50
N THR A 86 4.92 -0.62 0.43
CA THR A 86 5.84 -0.89 -0.69
C THR A 86 6.30 -2.35 -0.73
N GLY A 87 6.22 -3.06 0.41
CA GLY A 87 6.84 -4.33 0.64
C GLY A 87 8.37 -4.24 0.66
N GLY A 88 9.02 -5.38 0.89
CA GLY A 88 10.47 -5.49 0.83
C GLY A 88 11.20 -4.98 2.08
N ASP A 89 10.54 -4.86 3.21
CA ASP A 89 11.21 -4.70 4.51
C ASP A 89 12.17 -5.86 4.84
N GLY A 90 11.97 -7.04 4.25
CA GLY A 90 12.75 -8.24 4.53
C GLY A 90 12.49 -8.81 5.93
N ALA A 91 11.48 -8.30 6.65
CA ALA A 91 11.23 -8.66 8.03
C ALA A 91 10.53 -10.02 8.18
N ASN A 92 9.87 -10.50 7.12
CA ASN A 92 9.10 -11.75 7.11
C ASN A 92 8.04 -11.81 8.23
N THR A 93 7.37 -10.68 8.46
CA THR A 93 6.24 -10.61 9.38
C THR A 93 5.02 -11.31 8.79
N PHE A 94 4.06 -11.69 9.64
CA PHE A 94 2.72 -12.05 9.17
C PHE A 94 2.06 -10.84 8.46
N ASN A 95 0.97 -11.07 7.73
CA ASN A 95 0.35 -10.01 6.93
C ASN A 95 -0.44 -8.97 7.77
N ILE A 96 0.29 -8.10 8.49
CA ILE A 96 -0.22 -7.07 9.42
C ILE A 96 -1.27 -6.19 8.74
N SER A 97 -0.93 -5.49 7.65
CA SER A 97 -1.90 -4.64 6.93
C SER A 97 -3.09 -5.40 6.33
N THR A 98 -2.98 -6.72 6.12
CA THR A 98 -4.11 -7.55 5.71
C THR A 98 -5.02 -7.86 6.90
N CYS A 99 -4.47 -8.18 8.07
CA CYS A 99 -5.24 -8.32 9.30
C CYS A 99 -5.95 -7.01 9.68
N ALA A 100 -5.21 -5.90 9.65
CA ALA A 100 -5.72 -4.57 9.96
C ALA A 100 -6.91 -4.16 9.08
N THR A 101 -6.96 -4.62 7.81
CA THR A 101 -8.09 -4.35 6.90
C THR A 101 -9.44 -4.72 7.51
N PHE A 102 -9.54 -5.86 8.17
CA PHE A 102 -10.79 -6.31 8.78
C PHE A 102 -11.15 -5.49 10.02
N VAL A 103 -10.13 -5.07 10.79
CA VAL A 103 -10.30 -4.22 11.97
C VAL A 103 -10.75 -2.82 11.59
N ILE A 104 -10.13 -2.22 10.58
CA ILE A 104 -10.47 -0.89 10.04
C ILE A 104 -11.92 -0.87 9.56
N ALA A 105 -12.33 -1.88 8.78
CA ALA A 105 -13.69 -1.98 8.28
C ALA A 105 -14.73 -2.23 9.39
N ALA A 106 -14.37 -3.02 10.41
CA ALA A 106 -15.22 -3.25 11.57
C ALA A 106 -15.39 -2.00 12.44
N ALA A 107 -14.38 -1.12 12.48
CA ALA A 107 -14.40 0.12 13.23
C ALA A 107 -15.03 1.31 12.48
N GLY A 108 -15.52 1.10 11.25
CA GLY A 108 -16.40 2.05 10.54
C GLY A 108 -15.81 2.73 9.31
N ALA A 109 -14.55 2.47 8.96
CA ALA A 109 -13.99 2.92 7.68
C ALA A 109 -14.37 1.97 6.54
N LYS A 110 -14.22 2.42 5.30
CA LYS A 110 -14.26 1.55 4.11
C LYS A 110 -12.83 1.31 3.65
N VAL A 111 -12.46 0.06 3.38
CA VAL A 111 -11.10 -0.28 2.98
C VAL A 111 -11.05 -0.65 1.52
N SER A 112 -10.21 0.05 0.76
CA SER A 112 -9.85 -0.32 -0.61
C SER A 112 -8.41 -0.81 -0.61
N LYS A 113 -8.19 -2.11 -0.43
CA LYS A 113 -6.84 -2.68 -0.34
C LYS A 113 -6.32 -3.08 -1.72
N HIS A 114 -5.24 -2.46 -2.15
CA HIS A 114 -4.50 -2.88 -3.35
C HIS A 114 -3.39 -3.87 -2.97
N GLY A 115 -3.29 -5.01 -3.66
CA GLY A 115 -2.37 -6.07 -3.25
C GLY A 115 -1.96 -7.04 -4.34
N GLY A 116 -0.77 -7.61 -4.21
CA GLY A 116 -0.22 -8.62 -5.11
C GLY A 116 0.17 -9.91 -4.38
N ARG A 117 0.56 -10.92 -5.17
CA ARG A 117 1.26 -12.10 -4.64
C ARG A 117 2.68 -11.74 -4.25
N SER A 118 3.26 -12.50 -3.33
CA SER A 118 4.64 -12.24 -2.90
C SER A 118 5.64 -12.35 -4.06
N VAL A 119 6.63 -11.45 -4.07
CA VAL A 119 7.87 -11.59 -4.85
C VAL A 119 9.06 -11.92 -3.94
N SER A 120 9.09 -11.40 -2.71
CA SER A 120 10.20 -11.55 -1.75
C SER A 120 9.80 -11.90 -0.32
N SER A 121 8.55 -11.67 0.10
CA SER A 121 8.06 -12.07 1.43
C SER A 121 7.64 -13.54 1.43
N LYS A 122 7.42 -14.11 2.62
CA LYS A 122 6.91 -15.49 2.72
C LYS A 122 5.43 -15.64 2.37
N SER A 123 4.66 -14.54 2.36
CA SER A 123 3.23 -14.49 2.04
C SER A 123 2.84 -13.08 1.59
N GLY A 124 2.28 -12.94 0.38
CA GLY A 124 1.74 -11.67 -0.11
C GLY A 124 0.33 -11.42 0.41
N SER A 125 -0.17 -10.20 0.29
CA SER A 125 -1.55 -9.88 0.72
C SER A 125 -2.59 -10.64 -0.11
N ALA A 126 -2.35 -10.87 -1.40
CA ALA A 126 -3.22 -11.72 -2.23
C ALA A 126 -3.21 -13.18 -1.76
N ASP A 127 -2.03 -13.71 -1.41
CA ASP A 127 -1.89 -15.09 -0.93
C ASP A 127 -2.62 -15.27 0.40
N ALA A 128 -2.54 -14.28 1.30
CA ALA A 128 -3.28 -14.28 2.56
C ALA A 128 -4.80 -14.19 2.36
N MET A 129 -5.28 -13.27 1.52
CA MET A 129 -6.71 -13.12 1.23
C MET A 129 -7.30 -14.41 0.64
N GLU A 130 -6.61 -15.01 -0.33
CA GLU A 130 -7.02 -16.28 -0.96
C GLU A 130 -7.01 -17.43 0.07
N ALA A 131 -5.97 -17.53 0.91
CA ALA A 131 -5.89 -18.53 1.95
C ALA A 131 -6.98 -18.38 3.02
N LEU A 132 -7.50 -17.17 3.25
CA LEU A 132 -8.65 -16.89 4.12
C LEU A 132 -10.00 -17.19 3.47
N GLY A 133 -10.03 -17.55 2.17
CA GLY A 133 -11.22 -17.91 1.42
C GLY A 133 -11.86 -16.76 0.64
N VAL A 134 -11.21 -15.59 0.58
CA VAL A 134 -11.70 -14.45 -0.21
C VAL A 134 -11.48 -14.74 -1.69
N HIS A 135 -12.52 -14.56 -2.52
CA HIS A 135 -12.36 -14.66 -3.97
C HIS A 135 -11.66 -13.40 -4.49
N ILE A 136 -10.40 -13.52 -4.92
CA ILE A 136 -9.57 -12.36 -5.29
C ILE A 136 -9.68 -11.93 -6.76
N ASN A 137 -10.30 -12.75 -7.62
CA ASN A 137 -10.42 -12.50 -9.06
C ASN A 137 -11.76 -11.86 -9.46
N LEU A 138 -12.30 -10.99 -8.61
CA LEU A 138 -13.51 -10.23 -8.91
C LEU A 138 -13.25 -9.14 -9.96
N GLN A 139 -14.27 -8.84 -10.75
CA GLN A 139 -14.26 -7.73 -11.70
C GLN A 139 -14.41 -6.38 -10.97
N PRO A 140 -13.98 -5.26 -11.57
CA PRO A 140 -14.02 -3.96 -10.89
C PRO A 140 -15.40 -3.55 -10.34
N ALA A 141 -16.49 -3.86 -11.06
CA ALA A 141 -17.85 -3.59 -10.59
C ALA A 141 -18.22 -4.41 -9.34
N GLN A 142 -17.77 -5.65 -9.26
CA GLN A 142 -17.98 -6.53 -8.11
C GLN A 142 -17.16 -6.06 -6.90
N ILE A 143 -15.94 -5.57 -7.11
CA ILE A 143 -15.13 -4.99 -6.03
C ILE A 143 -15.80 -3.73 -5.47
N ALA A 144 -16.39 -2.89 -6.32
CA ALA A 144 -17.16 -1.73 -5.88
C ALA A 144 -18.36 -2.15 -5.00
N GLN A 145 -19.05 -3.25 -5.36
CA GLN A 145 -20.12 -3.83 -4.53
C GLN A 145 -19.59 -4.30 -3.17
N CYS A 146 -18.43 -4.97 -3.11
CA CYS A 146 -17.82 -5.37 -1.84
C CYS A 146 -17.51 -4.15 -0.94
N ILE A 147 -17.00 -3.05 -1.51
CA ILE A 147 -16.76 -1.80 -0.77
C ILE A 147 -18.07 -1.21 -0.25
N GLY A 148 -19.13 -1.21 -1.07
CA GLY A 148 -20.44 -0.69 -0.68
C GLY A 148 -21.12 -1.51 0.42
N ASP A 149 -21.19 -2.83 0.25
CA ASP A 149 -22.03 -3.69 1.07
C ASP A 149 -21.30 -4.30 2.28
N VAL A 150 -20.00 -4.54 2.14
CA VAL A 150 -19.15 -5.13 3.19
C VAL A 150 -18.23 -4.09 3.83
N GLY A 151 -17.90 -3.01 3.12
CA GLY A 151 -16.90 -2.03 3.57
C GLY A 151 -15.46 -2.45 3.26
N ILE A 152 -15.24 -3.51 2.47
CA ILE A 152 -13.90 -3.98 2.09
C ILE A 152 -13.90 -4.36 0.61
N GLY A 153 -12.95 -3.81 -0.16
CA GLY A 153 -12.64 -4.25 -1.52
C GLY A 153 -11.18 -4.63 -1.63
N PHE A 154 -10.91 -5.84 -2.10
CA PHE A 154 -9.55 -6.28 -2.44
C PHE A 154 -9.34 -6.18 -3.96
N MET A 155 -8.32 -5.44 -4.36
CA MET A 155 -7.94 -5.23 -5.76
C MET A 155 -6.66 -6.00 -6.03
N PHE A 156 -6.76 -7.11 -6.75
CA PHE A 156 -5.61 -7.93 -7.12
C PHE A 156 -4.80 -7.24 -8.23
N ALA A 157 -3.59 -6.78 -7.91
CA ALA A 157 -2.81 -5.86 -8.72
C ALA A 157 -2.64 -6.28 -10.21
N PRO A 158 -2.38 -7.55 -10.56
CA PRO A 158 -2.29 -7.98 -11.95
C PRO A 158 -3.57 -7.73 -12.76
N ASN A 159 -4.75 -7.80 -12.14
CA ASN A 159 -6.04 -7.58 -12.81
C ASN A 159 -6.33 -6.09 -13.05
N HIS A 160 -5.76 -5.22 -12.21
CA HIS A 160 -5.96 -3.78 -12.29
C HIS A 160 -4.87 -3.02 -13.03
N HIS A 161 -3.68 -3.59 -13.19
CA HIS A 161 -2.56 -2.96 -13.89
C HIS A 161 -2.02 -3.82 -15.04
N PRO A 162 -2.84 -4.12 -16.08
CA PRO A 162 -2.46 -5.01 -17.17
C PRO A 162 -1.24 -4.51 -17.98
N ALA A 163 -1.03 -3.19 -18.05
CA ALA A 163 0.11 -2.57 -18.72
C ALA A 163 1.46 -2.94 -18.08
N MET A 164 1.46 -3.36 -16.80
CA MET A 164 2.69 -3.79 -16.12
C MET A 164 3.33 -5.02 -16.75
N LYS A 165 2.61 -5.78 -17.60
CA LYS A 165 3.18 -6.87 -18.39
C LYS A 165 4.36 -6.41 -19.28
N ASN A 166 4.36 -5.14 -19.68
CA ASN A 166 5.38 -4.57 -20.57
C ASN A 166 6.72 -4.32 -19.85
N VAL A 167 6.69 -4.18 -18.52
CA VAL A 167 7.90 -3.98 -17.70
C VAL A 167 8.24 -5.18 -16.83
N ALA A 168 7.32 -6.14 -16.68
CA ALA A 168 7.51 -7.29 -15.81
C ALA A 168 8.76 -8.15 -16.16
N PRO A 169 9.06 -8.46 -17.43
CA PRO A 169 10.28 -9.20 -17.78
C PRO A 169 11.55 -8.43 -17.40
N VAL A 170 11.61 -7.13 -17.72
CA VAL A 170 12.75 -6.26 -17.38
C VAL A 170 12.96 -6.19 -15.88
N ARG A 171 11.89 -5.98 -15.11
CA ARG A 171 11.97 -5.92 -13.64
C ARG A 171 12.46 -7.24 -13.05
N LYS A 172 12.00 -8.37 -13.58
CA LYS A 172 12.42 -9.70 -13.14
C LYS A 172 13.90 -9.95 -13.45
N GLU A 173 14.37 -9.54 -14.62
CA GLU A 173 15.75 -9.72 -15.05
C GLU A 173 16.73 -8.81 -14.29
N LEU A 174 16.37 -7.54 -14.09
CA LEU A 174 17.18 -6.60 -13.30
C LEU A 174 17.36 -7.06 -11.86
N GLY A 175 16.34 -7.68 -11.24
CA GLY A 175 16.42 -8.23 -9.89
C GLY A 175 16.63 -7.21 -8.75
N VAL A 176 16.67 -5.91 -9.07
CA VAL A 176 16.89 -4.81 -8.12
C VAL A 176 15.69 -3.88 -8.04
N ARG A 177 15.62 -3.08 -6.97
CA ARG A 177 14.57 -2.06 -6.80
C ARG A 177 14.77 -0.90 -7.77
N THR A 178 13.68 -0.48 -8.39
CA THR A 178 13.59 0.67 -9.30
C THR A 178 12.40 1.55 -8.90
N ILE A 179 12.17 2.65 -9.62
CA ILE A 179 10.96 3.48 -9.48
C ILE A 179 9.67 2.64 -9.38
N PHE A 180 9.54 1.54 -10.13
CA PHE A 180 8.34 0.69 -10.11
C PHE A 180 8.03 0.06 -8.75
N ASN A 181 9.01 -0.05 -7.85
CA ASN A 181 8.80 -0.58 -6.50
C ASN A 181 8.12 0.43 -5.56
N ILE A 182 8.16 1.73 -5.87
CA ILE A 182 7.53 2.79 -5.07
C ILE A 182 6.24 3.32 -5.69
N LEU A 183 5.92 2.92 -6.93
CA LEU A 183 4.70 3.34 -7.63
C LEU A 183 3.45 2.56 -7.18
N GLY A 184 3.57 1.28 -6.82
CA GLY A 184 2.41 0.43 -6.50
C GLY A 184 1.45 1.02 -5.44
N PRO A 185 1.97 1.52 -4.31
CA PRO A 185 1.17 2.20 -3.30
C PRO A 185 0.51 3.51 -3.77
N LEU A 186 1.01 4.13 -4.84
CA LEU A 186 0.48 5.39 -5.37
C LEU A 186 -0.66 5.18 -6.37
N THR A 187 -0.98 3.94 -6.75
CA THR A 187 -1.82 3.65 -7.93
C THR A 187 -3.16 2.99 -7.60
N ASN A 188 -3.64 3.09 -6.36
CA ASN A 188 -4.90 2.48 -5.91
C ASN A 188 -6.04 2.66 -6.94
N PRO A 189 -6.57 1.57 -7.52
CA PRO A 189 -7.58 1.65 -8.58
C PRO A 189 -8.94 2.21 -8.15
N ALA A 190 -9.25 2.22 -6.84
CA ALA A 190 -10.48 2.76 -6.28
C ALA A 190 -10.42 4.26 -5.98
N GLY A 191 -9.24 4.89 -6.13
CA GLY A 191 -9.08 6.33 -5.92
C GLY A 191 -9.34 6.76 -4.47
N ALA A 192 -8.91 5.95 -3.50
CA ALA A 192 -9.04 6.29 -2.08
C ALA A 192 -8.43 7.68 -1.79
N PRO A 193 -9.21 8.62 -1.24
CA PRO A 193 -8.69 9.95 -0.88
C PRO A 193 -7.77 9.87 0.35
N ASN A 194 -7.94 8.84 1.18
CA ASN A 194 -7.16 8.63 2.39
C ASN A 194 -6.25 7.41 2.28
N ILE A 195 -5.04 7.49 2.84
CA ILE A 195 -4.02 6.45 2.67
C ILE A 195 -3.22 6.25 3.96
N LEU A 196 -3.04 5.00 4.39
CA LEU A 196 -1.93 4.57 5.24
C LEU A 196 -0.94 3.81 4.35
N MET A 197 0.26 4.36 4.17
CA MET A 197 1.30 3.84 3.29
C MET A 197 2.57 3.48 4.06
N GLY A 198 2.88 2.20 4.12
CA GLY A 198 4.19 1.70 4.54
C GLY A 198 5.26 1.89 3.48
N VAL A 199 6.46 2.33 3.87
CA VAL A 199 7.63 2.42 2.98
C VAL A 199 8.81 1.63 3.52
N PHE A 200 9.65 1.08 2.64
CA PHE A 200 10.81 0.27 3.04
C PHE A 200 12.07 1.06 3.46
N HIS A 201 12.05 2.39 3.39
CA HIS A 201 13.21 3.25 3.65
C HIS A 201 12.78 4.63 4.14
N GLU A 202 13.54 5.20 5.08
CA GLU A 202 13.25 6.50 5.70
C GLU A 202 13.10 7.66 4.69
N ASP A 203 14.01 7.78 3.72
CA ASP A 203 13.93 8.78 2.63
C ASP A 203 12.56 8.80 1.91
N LEU A 204 11.88 7.66 1.84
CA LEU A 204 10.60 7.55 1.13
C LEU A 204 9.44 8.16 1.90
N VAL A 205 9.56 8.38 3.22
CA VAL A 205 8.49 9.00 4.02
C VAL A 205 8.15 10.38 3.47
N GLY A 206 9.15 11.26 3.41
CA GLY A 206 8.99 12.61 2.88
C GLY A 206 8.71 12.66 1.38
N ILE A 207 9.27 11.73 0.59
CA ILE A 207 9.06 11.69 -0.87
C ILE A 207 7.62 11.28 -1.21
N GLN A 208 7.15 10.17 -0.63
CA GLN A 208 5.85 9.60 -0.97
C GLN A 208 4.70 10.46 -0.46
N VAL A 209 4.81 11.09 0.73
CA VAL A 209 3.74 11.97 1.24
C VAL A 209 3.56 13.20 0.33
N ARG A 210 4.65 13.75 -0.21
CA ARG A 210 4.61 14.86 -1.18
C ARG A 210 4.13 14.41 -2.57
N ALA A 211 4.45 13.19 -2.98
CA ALA A 211 3.88 12.61 -4.20
C ALA A 211 2.37 12.41 -4.07
N LEU A 212 1.88 11.88 -2.94
CA LEU A 212 0.46 11.75 -2.62
C LEU A 212 -0.27 13.10 -2.63
N GLN A 213 0.35 14.14 -2.04
CA GLN A 213 -0.17 15.52 -2.10
C GLN A 213 -0.37 15.99 -3.55
N ARG A 214 0.64 15.80 -4.43
CA ARG A 214 0.53 16.18 -5.85
C ARG A 214 -0.44 15.30 -6.63
N LEU A 215 -0.67 14.07 -6.20
CA LEU A 215 -1.65 13.13 -6.77
C LEU A 215 -3.08 13.38 -6.26
N GLY A 216 -3.29 14.36 -5.38
CA GLY A 216 -4.60 14.76 -4.89
C GLY A 216 -5.15 13.92 -3.74
N ALA A 217 -4.28 13.28 -2.94
CA ALA A 217 -4.72 12.69 -1.67
C ALA A 217 -5.20 13.78 -0.69
N GLU A 218 -6.16 13.46 0.16
CA GLU A 218 -6.75 14.37 1.15
C GLU A 218 -6.09 14.22 2.53
N HIS A 219 -6.04 12.98 3.04
CA HIS A 219 -5.41 12.66 4.31
C HIS A 219 -4.56 11.39 4.18
N ALA A 220 -3.23 11.51 4.29
CA ALA A 220 -2.33 10.38 4.16
C ALA A 220 -1.31 10.31 5.29
N LEU A 221 -1.02 9.10 5.76
CA LEU A 221 0.11 8.79 6.62
C LEU A 221 1.08 7.89 5.85
N VAL A 222 2.30 8.36 5.65
CA VAL A 222 3.41 7.54 5.14
C VAL A 222 4.30 7.17 6.30
N VAL A 223 4.54 5.88 6.52
CA VAL A 223 5.18 5.37 7.73
C VAL A 223 6.37 4.48 7.44
N TYR A 224 7.40 4.60 8.27
CA TYR A 224 8.58 3.74 8.27
C TYR A 224 8.99 3.40 9.70
N GLY A 225 8.90 2.13 10.07
CA GLY A 225 9.43 1.64 11.34
C GLY A 225 10.96 1.68 11.32
N ARG A 226 11.59 2.26 12.33
CA ARG A 226 13.07 2.36 12.42
C ARG A 226 13.76 1.00 12.55
N ASP A 227 13.02 -0.08 12.81
CA ASP A 227 13.48 -1.47 12.71
C ASP A 227 13.43 -2.04 11.28
N GLY A 228 13.09 -1.21 10.29
CA GLY A 228 13.08 -1.54 8.87
C GLY A 228 11.70 -1.92 8.31
N LEU A 229 10.65 -1.91 9.14
CA LEU A 229 9.29 -2.29 8.73
C LEU A 229 8.64 -1.23 7.82
N ASP A 230 7.91 -1.70 6.81
CA ASP A 230 6.98 -0.89 6.02
C ASP A 230 5.58 -0.86 6.67
N GLU A 231 5.53 -0.67 7.98
CA GLU A 231 4.33 -0.54 8.81
C GLU A 231 4.70 0.32 10.03
N ILE A 232 3.72 0.74 10.84
CA ILE A 232 4.00 1.29 12.17
C ILE A 232 4.52 0.15 13.06
N SER A 233 5.69 0.36 13.67
CA SER A 233 6.40 -0.65 14.43
C SER A 233 6.01 -0.70 15.91
N LEU A 234 6.19 -1.87 16.53
CA LEU A 234 6.18 -2.04 17.98
C LEU A 234 7.60 -1.96 18.59
N GLY A 235 8.65 -1.76 17.81
CA GLY A 235 9.98 -1.61 18.36
C GLY A 235 11.03 -1.57 17.25
N ALA A 236 11.46 -0.40 16.78
CA ALA A 236 11.56 0.89 17.48
C ALA A 236 10.52 1.96 17.06
N GLY A 237 10.84 3.25 17.25
CA GLY A 237 10.03 4.37 16.79
C GLY A 237 9.72 4.32 15.29
N THR A 238 8.69 5.04 14.87
CA THR A 238 8.20 5.09 13.48
C THR A 238 8.25 6.52 12.99
N LEU A 239 8.95 6.75 11.87
CA LEU A 239 8.89 8.03 11.15
C LEU A 239 7.56 8.13 10.41
N VAL A 240 6.91 9.28 10.50
CA VAL A 240 5.60 9.55 9.91
C VAL A 240 5.64 10.82 9.08
N GLY A 241 5.22 10.72 7.83
CA GLY A 241 4.90 11.85 6.96
C GLY A 241 3.38 11.94 6.83
N GLU A 242 2.79 12.98 7.41
CA GLU A 242 1.35 13.23 7.38
C GLU A 242 1.02 14.30 6.34
N LEU A 243 0.10 14.00 5.44
CA LEU A 243 -0.64 14.98 4.65
C LEU A 243 -2.01 15.14 5.28
N LYS A 244 -2.35 16.35 5.72
CA LYS A 244 -3.69 16.69 6.23
C LYS A 244 -3.98 18.15 5.97
N ASP A 245 -5.20 18.47 5.54
CA ASP A 245 -5.63 19.84 5.22
C ASP A 245 -4.69 20.54 4.21
N GLY A 246 -4.15 19.77 3.26
CA GLY A 246 -3.21 20.24 2.24
C GLY A 246 -1.78 20.53 2.75
N ALA A 247 -1.50 20.36 4.04
CA ALA A 247 -0.18 20.56 4.63
C ALA A 247 0.53 19.23 4.87
N VAL A 248 1.84 19.21 4.61
CA VAL A 248 2.72 18.07 4.93
C VAL A 248 3.46 18.35 6.23
N ARG A 249 3.43 17.40 7.16
CA ARG A 249 4.21 17.40 8.41
C ARG A 249 4.99 16.09 8.53
N GLU A 250 6.18 16.17 9.10
CA GLU A 250 7.01 14.99 9.38
C GLU A 250 7.31 14.96 10.88
N TYR A 251 7.07 13.81 11.52
CA TYR A 251 7.27 13.60 12.95
C TYR A 251 7.60 12.14 13.24
N GLU A 252 7.87 11.82 14.50
CA GLU A 252 8.18 10.46 14.96
C GLU A 252 7.21 10.07 16.08
N ILE A 253 6.76 8.82 16.06
CA ILE A 253 5.91 8.23 17.10
C ILE A 253 6.56 6.97 17.67
N HIS A 254 6.22 6.64 18.91
CA HIS A 254 6.67 5.45 19.62
C HIS A 254 5.46 4.64 20.12
N PRO A 255 5.56 3.31 20.25
CA PRO A 255 4.51 2.49 20.87
C PRO A 255 4.07 3.01 22.24
N GLU A 256 5.02 3.54 23.01
CA GLU A 256 4.81 4.11 24.34
C GLU A 256 3.91 5.35 24.34
N ASP A 257 3.90 6.14 23.26
CA ASP A 257 2.99 7.29 23.11
C ASP A 257 1.52 6.86 23.18
N PHE A 258 1.26 5.58 22.87
CA PHE A 258 -0.06 4.97 22.89
C PHE A 258 -0.27 3.97 24.05
N GLY A 259 0.65 3.94 25.02
CA GLY A 259 0.62 3.01 26.15
C GLY A 259 0.87 1.54 25.77
N LEU A 260 1.41 1.27 24.58
CA LEU A 260 1.79 -0.07 24.15
C LEU A 260 3.23 -0.36 24.59
N ARG A 261 3.51 -1.64 24.85
CA ARG A 261 4.87 -2.09 25.19
C ARG A 261 5.64 -2.36 23.92
N MET A 262 6.91 -1.97 23.92
CA MET A 262 7.79 -2.37 22.84
C MET A 262 7.89 -3.90 22.72
N ALA A 263 7.87 -4.40 21.50
CA ALA A 263 8.07 -5.80 21.16
C ALA A 263 9.05 -5.92 20.00
N GLY A 264 10.04 -6.82 20.14
CA GLY A 264 10.98 -7.07 19.06
C GLY A 264 10.32 -7.74 17.85
N THR A 265 10.74 -7.35 16.64
CA THR A 265 10.22 -7.85 15.36
C THR A 265 10.19 -9.39 15.26
N ARG A 266 11.07 -10.09 16.01
CA ARG A 266 11.09 -11.56 16.10
C ARG A 266 9.76 -12.17 16.56
N ALA A 267 8.99 -11.47 17.41
CA ALA A 267 7.68 -11.94 17.87
C ALA A 267 6.60 -11.93 16.77
N LEU A 268 6.86 -11.24 15.66
CA LEU A 268 5.94 -11.05 14.54
C LEU A 268 6.33 -11.88 13.31
N ARG A 269 7.49 -12.55 13.35
CA ARG A 269 8.04 -13.33 12.23
C ARG A 269 7.27 -14.62 12.02
N VAL A 270 7.12 -14.99 10.74
CA VAL A 270 6.52 -16.24 10.30
C VAL A 270 7.36 -16.89 9.22
N GLU A 271 7.39 -18.22 9.20
CA GLU A 271 8.26 -19.00 8.32
C GLU A 271 7.57 -19.45 7.02
N ASN A 272 6.24 -19.33 6.90
CA ASN A 272 5.46 -19.73 5.73
C ASN A 272 4.05 -19.10 5.74
N PRO A 273 3.30 -19.17 4.61
CA PRO A 273 1.92 -18.66 4.53
C PRO A 273 0.96 -19.26 5.57
N THR A 274 1.14 -20.53 5.95
CA THR A 274 0.27 -21.20 6.93
C THR A 274 0.40 -20.57 8.31
N GLU A 275 1.63 -20.29 8.75
CA GLU A 275 1.90 -19.57 10.00
C GLU A 275 1.39 -18.13 9.95
N SER A 276 1.57 -17.42 8.83
CA SER A 276 1.01 -16.07 8.63
C SER A 276 -0.51 -16.08 8.83
N LYS A 277 -1.21 -17.04 8.20
CA LYS A 277 -2.66 -17.20 8.35
C LYS A 277 -3.04 -17.53 9.78
N ALA A 278 -2.32 -18.44 10.44
CA ALA A 278 -2.62 -18.83 11.83
C ALA A 278 -2.50 -17.63 12.78
N MET A 279 -1.42 -16.85 12.69
CA MET A 279 -1.22 -15.65 13.50
C MET A 279 -2.30 -14.59 13.22
N LEU A 280 -2.62 -14.35 11.94
CA LEU A 280 -3.70 -13.43 11.56
C LEU A 280 -5.05 -13.87 12.14
N MET A 281 -5.38 -15.15 12.04
CA MET A 281 -6.62 -15.69 12.59
C MET A 281 -6.67 -15.60 14.11
N GLY A 282 -5.56 -15.88 14.80
CA GLY A 282 -5.46 -15.72 16.26
C GLY A 282 -5.78 -14.29 16.70
N VAL A 283 -5.21 -13.28 16.01
CA VAL A 283 -5.54 -11.87 16.27
C VAL A 283 -7.03 -11.60 16.10
N LEU A 284 -7.64 -12.04 14.99
CA LEU A 284 -9.07 -11.82 14.75
C LEU A 284 -9.98 -12.59 15.74
N GLN A 285 -9.50 -13.71 16.28
CA GLN A 285 -10.20 -14.50 17.30
C GLN A 285 -10.05 -13.93 18.71
N GLY A 286 -9.18 -12.93 18.90
CA GLY A 286 -9.02 -12.20 20.14
C GLY A 286 -7.77 -12.56 20.95
N ASP A 287 -6.84 -13.35 20.40
CA ASP A 287 -5.58 -13.66 21.07
C ASP A 287 -4.85 -12.37 21.45
N GLU A 288 -4.36 -12.32 22.69
CA GLU A 288 -3.57 -11.19 23.19
C GLU A 288 -2.09 -11.35 22.81
N GLY A 289 -1.39 -10.22 22.65
CA GLY A 289 0.05 -10.19 22.44
C GLY A 289 0.48 -9.25 21.30
N PRO A 290 1.79 -9.25 20.96
CA PRO A 290 2.37 -8.29 20.02
C PRO A 290 1.71 -8.26 18.64
N ALA A 291 1.24 -9.42 18.14
CA ALA A 291 0.54 -9.49 16.87
C ALA A 291 -0.78 -8.70 16.89
N ARG A 292 -1.53 -8.76 18.00
CA ARG A 292 -2.75 -7.96 18.18
C ARG A 292 -2.42 -6.49 18.32
N ASP A 293 -1.41 -6.15 19.11
CA ASP A 293 -1.03 -4.76 19.39
C ASP A 293 -0.59 -4.03 18.11
N ILE A 294 0.26 -4.65 17.28
CA ILE A 294 0.72 -4.02 16.03
C ILE A 294 -0.42 -3.87 15.02
N VAL A 295 -1.36 -4.83 14.97
CA VAL A 295 -2.54 -4.73 14.13
C VAL A 295 -3.45 -3.61 14.60
N CYS A 296 -3.68 -3.47 15.91
CA CYS A 296 -4.49 -2.39 16.47
C CYS A 296 -3.86 -1.02 16.19
N LEU A 297 -2.54 -0.91 16.30
CA LEU A 297 -1.81 0.34 16.07
C LEU A 297 -1.91 0.77 14.60
N ASN A 298 -1.64 -0.13 13.65
CA ASN A 298 -1.76 0.17 12.22
C ASN A 298 -3.22 0.40 11.81
N ALA A 299 -4.18 -0.37 12.33
CA ALA A 299 -5.60 -0.14 12.10
C ALA A 299 -6.06 1.22 12.68
N GLY A 300 -5.56 1.60 13.85
CA GLY A 300 -5.86 2.88 14.48
C GLY A 300 -5.36 4.07 13.66
N ALA A 301 -4.13 3.98 13.15
CA ALA A 301 -3.59 5.00 12.24
C ALA A 301 -4.38 5.10 10.94
N ALA A 302 -4.82 3.98 10.36
CA ALA A 302 -5.68 3.99 9.19
C ALA A 302 -7.08 4.56 9.48
N LEU A 303 -7.64 4.34 10.66
CA LEU A 303 -8.91 4.95 11.09
C LEU A 303 -8.80 6.46 11.26
N TYR A 304 -7.67 6.94 11.78
CA TYR A 304 -7.34 8.36 11.84
C TYR A 304 -7.19 8.95 10.43
N ALA A 305 -6.41 8.33 9.54
CA ALA A 305 -6.27 8.75 8.15
C ALA A 305 -7.63 8.76 7.42
N ALA A 306 -8.51 7.79 7.69
CA ALA A 306 -9.86 7.72 7.14
C ALA A 306 -10.83 8.77 7.71
N ASN A 307 -10.39 9.63 8.63
CA ASN A 307 -11.22 10.59 9.35
C ASN A 307 -12.40 9.93 10.10
N VAL A 308 -12.22 8.68 10.55
CA VAL A 308 -13.18 7.97 11.43
C VAL A 308 -12.86 8.23 12.90
N ALA A 309 -11.57 8.45 13.19
CA ALA A 309 -11.06 8.81 14.50
C ALA A 309 -10.41 10.20 14.46
N ASP A 310 -10.55 10.96 15.55
CA ASP A 310 -10.05 12.35 15.61
C ASP A 310 -8.54 12.42 15.89
N SER A 311 -7.95 11.35 16.43
CA SER A 311 -6.52 11.21 16.71
C SER A 311 -6.05 9.76 16.56
N LEU A 312 -4.73 9.55 16.58
CA LEU A 312 -4.12 8.21 16.57
C LEU A 312 -4.54 7.38 17.78
N GLU A 313 -4.65 8.00 18.96
CA GLU A 313 -5.09 7.38 20.21
C GLU A 313 -6.57 6.95 20.13
N ASP A 314 -7.44 7.81 19.58
CA ASP A 314 -8.85 7.45 19.34
C ASP A 314 -8.97 6.30 18.33
N GLY A 315 -8.14 6.33 17.28
CA GLY A 315 -8.04 5.26 16.30
C GLY A 315 -7.66 3.93 16.93
N LEU A 316 -6.60 3.92 17.75
CA LEU A 316 -6.15 2.71 18.47
C LEU A 316 -7.26 2.16 19.36
N ARG A 317 -7.92 3.01 20.13
CA ARG A 317 -9.03 2.62 21.02
C ARG A 317 -10.17 1.96 20.23
N ARG A 318 -10.56 2.54 19.09
CA ARG A 318 -11.61 1.98 18.21
C ARG A 318 -11.19 0.64 17.59
N ALA A 319 -9.93 0.52 17.15
CA ALA A 319 -9.40 -0.73 16.61
C ALA A 319 -9.43 -1.85 17.66
N GLN A 320 -8.99 -1.55 18.89
CA GLN A 320 -9.06 -2.48 20.02
C GLN A 320 -10.50 -2.90 20.34
N GLN A 321 -11.46 -1.96 20.32
CA GLN A 321 -12.88 -2.24 20.53
C GLN A 321 -13.45 -3.16 19.43
N ALA A 322 -13.15 -2.89 18.16
CA ALA A 322 -13.62 -3.69 17.03
C ALA A 322 -13.09 -5.13 17.04
N LEU A 323 -11.86 -5.34 17.53
CA LEU A 323 -11.31 -6.67 17.78
C LEU A 323 -11.98 -7.35 18.98
N ALA A 324 -12.06 -6.66 20.12
CA ALA A 324 -12.61 -7.21 21.35
C ALA A 324 -14.09 -7.61 21.22
N SER A 325 -14.87 -6.92 20.37
CA SER A 325 -16.27 -7.24 20.12
C SER A 325 -16.48 -8.40 19.12
N GLY A 326 -15.41 -8.93 18.51
CA GLY A 326 -15.48 -9.93 17.43
C GLY A 326 -15.95 -9.37 16.08
N ALA A 327 -16.15 -8.06 15.96
CA ALA A 327 -16.64 -7.44 14.73
C ALA A 327 -15.64 -7.56 13.57
N ALA A 328 -14.34 -7.52 13.88
CA ALA A 328 -13.28 -7.74 12.88
C ALA A 328 -13.35 -9.15 12.26
N LEU A 329 -13.55 -10.20 13.06
CA LEU A 329 -13.73 -11.56 12.56
C LEU A 329 -15.02 -11.70 11.74
N ALA A 330 -16.10 -11.07 12.20
CA ALA A 330 -17.36 -11.03 11.45
C ALA A 330 -17.19 -10.35 10.08
N LYS A 331 -16.37 -9.29 9.97
CA LYS A 331 -16.05 -8.65 8.68
C LYS A 331 -15.31 -9.57 7.72
N LEU A 332 -14.34 -10.36 8.20
CA LEU A 332 -13.70 -11.39 7.38
C LEU A 332 -14.74 -12.38 6.85
N GLN A 333 -15.60 -12.92 7.73
CA GLN A 333 -16.62 -13.89 7.34
C GLN A 333 -17.61 -13.30 6.32
N GLN A 334 -18.05 -12.06 6.54
CA GLN A 334 -18.93 -11.33 5.62
C GLN A 334 -18.27 -11.18 4.25
N LEU A 335 -17.00 -10.77 4.19
CA LEU A 335 -16.26 -10.62 2.93
C LEU A 335 -16.12 -11.95 2.19
N VAL A 336 -15.74 -13.03 2.89
CA VAL A 336 -15.61 -14.37 2.31
C VAL A 336 -16.94 -14.80 1.69
N ALA A 337 -18.04 -14.76 2.46
CA ALA A 337 -19.35 -15.17 1.96
C ALA A 337 -19.80 -14.31 0.76
N TYR A 338 -19.58 -13.00 0.81
CA TYR A 338 -20.01 -12.07 -0.23
C TYR A 338 -19.21 -12.25 -1.52
N THR A 339 -17.87 -12.37 -1.43
CA THR A 339 -17.02 -12.58 -2.61
C THR A 339 -17.28 -13.93 -3.28
N GLN A 340 -17.56 -14.99 -2.51
CA GLN A 340 -17.95 -16.29 -3.07
C GLN A 340 -19.31 -16.23 -3.77
N LYS A 341 -20.28 -15.51 -3.20
CA LYS A 341 -21.58 -15.29 -3.84
C LYS A 341 -21.45 -14.55 -5.17
N LEU A 342 -20.60 -13.52 -5.25
CA LEU A 342 -20.39 -12.76 -6.49
C LEU A 342 -19.67 -13.57 -7.58
N ALA A 343 -18.88 -14.57 -7.20
CA ALA A 343 -18.12 -15.41 -8.12
C ALA A 343 -18.90 -16.63 -8.64
N ALA A 344 -20.04 -16.96 -8.04
CA ALA A 344 -20.92 -18.06 -8.43
C ALA A 344 -21.82 -17.67 -9.62
#